data_AF-A0A6V7WY84-F1
#
_entry.id   AF-A0A6V7WY84-F1
#
_cell.length_a   1.000
_cell.length_b   1.000
_cell.length_c   1.000
_cell.angle_alpha   90.00
_cell.angle_beta   90.00
_cell.angle_gamma   90.00
#
_symmetry.space_group_name_H-M   'P 1'
#
loop_
_entity.id
_entity.type
_entity.pdbx_description
1 polymer ?
#
loop_
_entity_poly.entity_id
_entity_poly.type
_entity_poly.pdbx_seq_one_letter_code
_entity_poly.pdbx_strand_id
1 'polypeptide(L)'
;MIERTKPLKDEINKLNNFYLLTKLTTKNSLFINQTGGLTKYLVLEKIERRIERRSDKRRLRASNIFTKIFFILQLFFVLFINSEAQQNNKIQVQGIAEPTTLLQQQTSPQNPGIISRVSRSGLNLLADYLRLRVLRFTRSNALQYNFSVPLPSHNVEISVNSLDIVNFDTNAFQSRLGVSSTKELVWIGSEFRAAINTQIQLKMLIERRELFATQQVPLRLEKVRIELVLGPGVNADGHLRTDILQCRIVSGELLFENLFRDAANLSSYVPLVHQVTLTKLSEMICPVFVAELGPVVANRLLNSPLSTALFDHYFLNFGLTSNYFLQTLITIYNEVLQL
;
A
#
# COMPACT_ATOMS: atom_id res chain seq x y z
N MET A 1 43.37 -21.26 0.27
CA MET A 1 43.10 -22.39 1.18
C MET A 1 43.14 -21.84 2.60
N ILE A 2 41.98 -21.87 3.26
CA ILE A 2 41.71 -21.80 4.71
C ILE A 2 42.06 -20.49 5.45
N GLU A 3 41.04 -19.64 5.41
CA GLU A 3 40.48 -18.83 6.50
C GLU A 3 40.36 -19.58 7.85
N ARG A 4 40.68 -18.92 8.97
CA ARG A 4 39.95 -19.05 10.25
C ARG A 4 40.39 -17.98 11.27
N THR A 5 39.58 -16.92 11.33
CA THR A 5 39.44 -16.02 12.48
C THR A 5 38.23 -16.43 13.33
N LYS A 6 38.37 -16.34 14.67
CA LYS A 6 37.40 -15.94 15.74
C LYS A 6 37.47 -16.84 17.00
N PRO A 7 37.13 -16.33 18.21
CA PRO A 7 36.19 -15.21 18.45
C PRO A 7 36.62 -14.10 19.42
N LEU A 8 36.48 -12.87 18.92
CA LEU A 8 36.38 -11.62 19.68
C LEU A 8 34.90 -11.41 20.11
N LYS A 9 34.39 -12.24 21.04
CA LYS A 9 33.00 -12.17 21.52
C LYS A 9 32.87 -11.75 22.99
N ASP A 10 34.00 -11.60 23.70
CA ASP A 10 34.02 -11.30 25.14
C ASP A 10 34.44 -9.86 25.50
N GLU A 11 34.88 -9.03 24.53
CA GLU A 11 35.25 -7.62 24.79
C GLU A 11 34.10 -6.62 24.59
N ILE A 12 33.05 -6.96 23.84
CA ILE A 12 31.95 -6.02 23.54
C ILE A 12 30.95 -5.90 24.72
N ASN A 13 30.90 -6.89 25.62
CA ASN A 13 30.02 -6.84 26.79
C ASN A 13 30.60 -6.08 27.99
N LYS A 14 31.90 -5.75 27.99
CA LYS A 14 32.54 -4.94 29.06
C LYS A 14 32.53 -3.44 28.79
N LEU A 15 32.40 -3.00 27.53
CA LEU A 15 32.35 -1.58 27.17
C LEU A 15 30.96 -0.92 27.28
N ASN A 16 29.87 -1.69 27.29
CA ASN A 16 28.51 -1.12 27.32
C ASN A 16 27.97 -0.76 28.73
N ASN A 17 28.61 -1.22 29.81
CA ASN A 17 28.17 -0.88 31.18
C ASN A 17 28.87 0.34 31.79
N PHE A 18 29.95 0.86 31.17
CA PHE A 18 30.70 1.99 31.73
C PHE A 18 30.25 3.36 31.19
N TYR A 19 29.48 3.41 30.10
CA TYR A 19 29.03 4.66 29.47
C TYR A 19 27.68 5.19 29.99
N LEU A 20 26.95 4.41 30.79
CA LEU A 20 25.63 4.77 31.30
C LEU A 20 25.61 5.28 32.75
N LEU A 21 26.73 5.19 33.48
CA LEU A 21 26.83 5.61 34.89
C LEU A 21 27.50 6.97 35.12
N THR A 22 28.12 7.57 34.09
CA THR A 22 28.88 8.82 34.22
C THR A 22 28.13 10.08 33.77
N LYS A 23 26.88 9.98 33.28
CA LYS A 23 26.12 11.13 32.76
C LYS A 23 25.04 11.67 33.70
N LEU A 24 24.99 11.20 34.95
CA LEU A 24 23.98 11.60 35.94
C LEU A 24 24.53 12.38 37.16
N THR A 25 25.82 12.71 37.20
CA THR A 25 26.48 13.29 38.40
C THR A 25 27.16 14.65 38.20
N THR A 26 26.74 15.45 37.22
CA THR A 26 27.26 16.84 37.11
C THR A 26 26.16 17.83 36.69
N LYS A 27 25.30 18.18 37.65
CA LYS A 27 24.59 19.47 37.74
C LYS A 27 23.69 19.44 38.98
N ASN A 28 24.27 19.79 40.12
CA ASN A 28 23.61 20.41 41.28
C ASN A 28 24.63 20.49 42.42
N SER A 29 25.53 21.47 42.34
CA SER A 29 26.20 22.00 43.51
C SER A 29 25.18 22.81 44.31
N LEU A 30 24.82 22.34 45.50
CA LEU A 30 23.99 23.09 46.44
C LEU A 30 24.73 23.19 47.76
N PHE A 31 25.11 24.43 48.07
CA PHE A 31 25.76 24.86 49.30
C PHE A 31 24.97 24.40 50.53
N ILE A 32 25.70 23.81 51.48
CA ILE A 32 25.22 23.62 52.85
C ILE A 32 25.54 24.94 53.56
N ASN A 33 24.52 25.68 53.98
CA ASN A 33 24.66 26.65 55.05
C ASN A 33 23.64 26.34 56.16
N GLN A 34 24.12 26.42 57.38
CA GLN A 34 23.42 26.13 58.62
C GLN A 34 22.44 27.27 58.92
N THR A 35 21.14 26.96 59.00
CA THR A 35 20.16 27.52 59.96
C THR A 35 18.75 27.00 59.64
N GLY A 36 18.11 26.39 60.65
CA GLY A 36 16.68 26.57 60.96
C GLY A 36 15.62 26.05 59.98
N GLY A 37 14.95 24.95 60.37
CA GLY A 37 13.50 24.87 60.55
C GLY A 37 12.52 25.20 59.39
N LEU A 38 11.61 24.26 59.14
CA LEU A 38 10.34 24.39 58.40
C LEU A 38 10.30 24.42 56.86
N THR A 39 11.38 24.57 56.11
CA THR A 39 11.32 24.50 54.62
C THR A 39 11.46 23.09 54.04
N LYS A 40 11.77 22.07 54.85
CA LYS A 40 12.00 20.70 54.36
C LYS A 40 10.72 19.92 53.99
N TYR A 41 9.58 20.20 54.62
CA TYR A 41 8.35 19.44 54.37
C TYR A 41 7.65 19.82 53.04
N LEU A 42 7.69 21.09 52.64
CA LEU A 42 7.09 21.56 51.38
C LEU A 42 7.89 21.17 50.12
N VAL A 43 9.20 20.88 50.26
CA VAL A 43 10.05 20.46 49.14
C VAL A 43 9.94 18.96 48.87
N LEU A 44 9.79 18.13 49.92
CA LEU A 44 9.59 16.69 49.75
C LEU A 44 8.25 16.37 49.06
N GLU A 45 7.16 17.02 49.45
CA GLU A 45 5.83 16.78 48.87
C GLU A 45 5.76 17.16 47.37
N LYS A 46 6.51 18.20 46.97
CA LYS A 46 6.61 18.64 45.57
C LYS A 46 7.49 17.72 44.72
N ILE A 47 8.41 16.99 45.34
CA ILE A 47 9.28 15.99 44.69
C ILE A 47 8.55 14.65 44.56
N GLU A 48 7.81 14.20 45.58
CA GLU A 48 6.98 12.98 45.51
C GLU A 48 5.91 13.08 44.41
N ARG A 49 5.16 14.20 44.35
CA ARG A 49 4.19 14.42 43.25
C ARG A 49 4.83 14.49 41.85
N ARG A 50 6.14 14.80 41.75
CA ARG A 50 6.89 14.79 40.48
C ARG A 50 7.42 13.40 40.12
N ILE A 51 7.73 12.57 41.10
CA ILE A 51 8.16 11.18 40.89
C ILE A 51 6.97 10.31 40.50
N GLU A 52 5.81 10.50 41.14
CA GLU A 52 4.57 9.78 40.85
C GLU A 52 4.07 10.07 39.42
N ARG A 53 4.05 11.34 38.99
CA ARG A 53 3.74 11.73 37.60
C ARG A 53 4.75 11.22 36.56
N ARG A 54 5.99 10.91 36.96
CA ARG A 54 7.00 10.29 36.08
C ARG A 54 6.86 8.78 36.01
N SER A 55 6.35 8.13 37.06
CA SER A 55 6.01 6.70 37.09
C SER A 55 4.83 6.39 36.16
N ASP A 56 3.77 7.20 36.20
CA ASP A 56 2.61 7.01 35.31
C ASP A 56 2.94 7.26 33.83
N LYS A 57 3.78 8.25 33.54
CA LYS A 57 4.30 8.46 32.16
C LYS A 57 5.18 7.32 31.67
N ARG A 58 5.88 6.60 32.56
CA ARG A 58 6.67 5.41 32.19
C ARG A 58 5.78 4.18 32.02
N ARG A 59 4.73 4.02 32.82
CA ARG A 59 3.70 2.97 32.62
C ARG A 59 2.93 3.15 31.32
N LEU A 60 2.55 4.38 30.95
CA LEU A 60 1.91 4.66 29.66
C LEU A 60 2.85 4.42 28.46
N ARG A 61 4.15 4.67 28.60
CA ARG A 61 5.13 4.36 27.53
C ARG A 61 5.42 2.87 27.42
N ALA A 62 5.51 2.15 28.53
CA ALA A 62 5.67 0.69 28.53
C ALA A 62 4.44 -0.01 27.94
N SER A 63 3.23 0.47 28.28
CA SER A 63 1.98 -0.01 27.68
C SER A 63 1.97 0.20 26.17
N ASN A 64 2.27 1.42 25.68
CA ASN A 64 2.31 1.70 24.24
C ASN A 64 3.40 0.93 23.47
N ILE A 65 4.53 0.62 24.10
CA ILE A 65 5.57 -0.24 23.50
C ILE A 65 5.09 -1.70 23.45
N PHE A 66 4.45 -2.18 24.52
CA PHE A 66 3.89 -3.53 24.56
C PHE A 66 2.76 -3.72 23.54
N THR A 67 1.87 -2.73 23.37
CA THR A 67 0.82 -2.79 22.34
C THR A 67 1.41 -2.78 20.94
N LYS A 68 2.43 -1.96 20.68
CA LYS A 68 3.11 -1.94 19.37
C LYS A 68 3.85 -3.25 19.07
N ILE A 69 4.51 -3.85 20.06
CA ILE A 69 5.18 -5.15 19.92
C ILE A 69 4.14 -6.27 19.72
N PHE A 70 3.02 -6.22 20.44
CA PHE A 70 1.91 -7.17 20.27
C PHE A 70 1.27 -7.09 18.88
N PHE A 71 1.04 -5.89 18.34
CA PHE A 71 0.55 -5.72 16.96
C PHE A 71 1.56 -6.18 15.90
N ILE A 72 2.86 -5.96 16.12
CA ILE A 72 3.90 -6.45 15.21
C ILE A 72 3.98 -7.99 15.24
N LEU A 73 3.85 -8.61 16.42
CA LEU A 73 3.81 -10.07 16.56
C LEU A 73 2.55 -10.68 15.93
N GLN A 74 1.39 -10.05 16.09
CA GLN A 74 0.14 -10.46 15.44
C GLN A 74 0.24 -10.37 13.91
N LEU A 75 0.85 -9.30 13.38
CA LEU A 75 1.10 -9.16 11.94
C LEU A 75 2.07 -10.23 11.43
N PHE A 76 3.08 -10.60 12.21
CA PHE A 76 4.00 -11.69 11.89
C PHE A 76 3.31 -13.06 11.90
N PHE A 77 2.43 -13.33 12.88
CA PHE A 77 1.68 -14.58 12.98
C PHE A 77 0.71 -14.78 11.79
N VAL A 78 0.02 -13.72 11.35
CA VAL A 78 -0.89 -13.77 10.20
C VAL A 78 -0.14 -13.94 8.87
N LEU A 79 1.09 -13.43 8.77
CA LEU A 79 1.94 -13.59 7.59
C LEU A 79 2.63 -14.96 7.53
N PHE A 80 2.97 -15.57 8.67
CA PHE A 80 3.67 -16.86 8.71
C PHE A 80 2.73 -18.06 8.51
N ILE A 81 1.51 -18.03 9.08
CA ILE A 81 0.54 -19.13 8.92
C ILE A 81 0.03 -19.25 7.47
N ASN A 82 -0.06 -18.13 6.74
CA ASN A 82 -0.46 -18.16 5.33
C ASN A 82 0.62 -18.69 4.37
N SER A 83 1.88 -18.86 4.82
CA SER A 83 2.96 -19.37 3.96
C SER A 83 3.07 -20.90 3.97
N GLU A 84 2.63 -21.59 5.03
CA GLU A 84 2.74 -23.05 5.14
C GLU A 84 1.44 -23.79 4.77
N ALA A 85 0.28 -23.11 4.77
CA ALA A 85 -1.01 -23.75 4.50
C ALA A 85 -1.32 -24.01 3.01
N GLN A 86 -0.47 -23.60 2.06
CA GLN A 86 -0.72 -23.77 0.62
C GLN A 86 -0.07 -25.00 -0.03
N GLN A 87 0.62 -25.88 0.71
CA GLN A 87 1.33 -27.02 0.10
C GLN A 87 0.80 -28.42 0.40
N ASN A 88 -0.21 -28.60 1.23
CA ASN A 88 -0.82 -29.91 1.45
C ASN A 88 -2.33 -29.79 1.52
N ASN A 89 -3.04 -30.30 0.50
CA ASN A 89 -4.15 -31.23 0.71
C ASN A 89 -4.65 -31.81 -0.62
N LYS A 90 -4.22 -33.05 -0.87
CA LYS A 90 -4.94 -34.03 -1.68
C LYS A 90 -6.08 -34.60 -0.84
N ILE A 91 -7.26 -34.67 -1.45
CA ILE A 91 -8.52 -35.22 -0.97
C ILE A 91 -8.35 -36.63 -0.37
N GLN A 92 -9.03 -36.92 0.75
CA GLN A 92 -9.88 -38.12 0.90
C GLN A 92 -11.03 -37.86 1.89
N VAL A 93 -12.21 -38.35 1.50
CA VAL A 93 -13.53 -38.23 2.13
C VAL A 93 -13.83 -39.52 2.89
N GLN A 94 -14.30 -39.44 4.14
CA GLN A 94 -15.45 -40.22 4.65
C GLN A 94 -15.74 -39.92 6.12
N GLY A 95 -17.00 -39.55 6.39
CA GLY A 95 -17.53 -39.34 7.73
C GLY A 95 -18.93 -38.74 7.62
N ILE A 96 -19.93 -39.61 7.56
CA ILE A 96 -21.36 -39.25 7.53
C ILE A 96 -21.70 -38.67 8.89
N ALA A 97 -21.88 -37.35 8.95
CA ALA A 97 -22.64 -36.68 10.00
C ALA A 97 -23.59 -35.71 9.30
N GLU A 98 -24.87 -35.83 9.61
CA GLU A 98 -25.95 -35.03 9.05
C GLU A 98 -25.64 -33.53 9.16
N PRO A 99 -25.79 -32.74 8.07
CA PRO A 99 -25.62 -31.31 8.17
C PRO A 99 -26.85 -30.75 8.88
N THR A 100 -26.72 -30.44 10.17
CA THR A 100 -27.71 -29.63 10.86
C THR A 100 -27.75 -28.27 10.17
N THR A 101 -28.81 -28.07 9.40
CA THR A 101 -29.19 -26.85 8.73
C THR A 101 -29.44 -25.75 9.75
N LEU A 102 -28.37 -25.06 10.17
CA LEU A 102 -28.44 -23.79 10.90
C LEU A 102 -27.68 -22.70 10.13
N LEU A 103 -27.99 -22.56 8.85
CA LEU A 103 -27.88 -21.29 8.15
C LEU A 103 -29.29 -20.70 8.05
N GLN A 104 -29.83 -20.30 9.21
CA GLN A 104 -30.95 -19.37 9.21
C GLN A 104 -30.41 -18.02 8.71
N GLN A 105 -30.79 -17.70 7.49
CA GLN A 105 -30.73 -16.37 6.92
C GLN A 105 -31.56 -15.44 7.82
N GLN A 106 -30.93 -14.83 8.82
CA GLN A 106 -31.55 -13.84 9.70
C GLN A 106 -31.84 -12.57 8.90
N THR A 107 -33.12 -12.32 8.62
CA THR A 107 -33.63 -11.18 7.85
C THR A 107 -34.10 -10.00 8.73
N SER A 108 -33.62 -9.89 9.98
CA SER A 108 -33.86 -8.71 10.82
C SER A 108 -32.61 -7.81 10.86
N PRO A 109 -32.77 -6.47 11.01
CA PRO A 109 -31.63 -5.55 11.13
C PRO A 109 -30.82 -5.92 12.38
N GLN A 110 -29.72 -6.64 12.18
CA GLN A 110 -28.83 -7.04 13.24
C GLN A 110 -27.89 -5.89 13.57
N ASN A 111 -27.99 -5.39 14.81
CA ASN A 111 -26.93 -4.57 15.37
C ASN A 111 -25.67 -5.43 15.48
N PRO A 112 -24.56 -5.05 14.85
CA PRO A 112 -23.34 -5.84 14.88
C PRO A 112 -22.80 -5.94 16.32
N GLY A 113 -22.43 -7.14 16.75
CA GLY A 113 -21.78 -7.35 18.05
C GLY A 113 -20.36 -6.77 18.11
N ILE A 114 -19.70 -6.62 16.96
CA ILE A 114 -18.36 -6.05 16.82
C ILE A 114 -18.36 -5.08 15.64
N ILE A 115 -17.81 -3.87 15.86
CA ILE A 115 -17.61 -2.87 14.82
C ILE A 115 -16.12 -2.56 14.73
N SER A 116 -15.54 -2.72 13.53
CA SER A 116 -14.19 -2.26 13.23
C SER A 116 -14.26 -0.95 12.44
N ARG A 117 -13.49 0.05 12.88
CA ARG A 117 -13.42 1.36 12.23
C ARG A 117 -11.99 1.65 11.78
N VAL A 118 -11.79 1.79 10.48
CA VAL A 118 -10.51 2.18 9.89
C VAL A 118 -10.43 3.70 9.86
N SER A 119 -9.49 4.27 10.62
CA SER A 119 -9.24 5.71 10.64
C SER A 119 -8.48 6.18 9.40
N ARG A 120 -8.40 7.51 9.20
CA ARG A 120 -7.56 8.10 8.16
C ARG A 120 -6.10 7.65 8.23
N SER A 121 -5.55 7.52 9.45
CA SER A 121 -4.18 7.02 9.63
C SER A 121 -4.03 5.57 9.17
N GLY A 122 -5.06 4.74 9.35
CA GLY A 122 -5.09 3.37 8.83
C GLY A 122 -5.10 3.36 7.31
N LEU A 123 -5.95 4.18 6.67
CA LEU A 123 -5.96 4.31 5.21
C LEU A 123 -4.63 4.84 4.65
N ASN A 124 -3.96 5.76 5.35
CA ASN A 124 -2.63 6.23 4.96
C ASN A 124 -1.60 5.09 5.03
N LEU A 125 -1.64 4.24 6.06
CA LEU A 125 -0.75 3.07 6.14
C LEU A 125 -0.98 2.07 4.99
N LEU A 126 -2.24 1.83 4.61
CA LEU A 126 -2.58 1.01 3.45
C LEU A 126 -2.05 1.64 2.15
N ALA A 127 -2.18 2.96 2.01
CA ALA A 127 -1.65 3.69 0.86
C ALA A 127 -0.11 3.58 0.80
N ASP A 128 0.59 3.71 1.91
CA ASP A 128 2.05 3.55 1.98
C ASP A 128 2.48 2.13 1.59
N TYR A 129 1.72 1.12 2.01
CA TYR A 129 1.98 -0.26 1.60
C TYR A 129 1.77 -0.46 0.09
N LEU A 130 0.68 0.09 -0.47
CA LEU A 130 0.44 0.06 -1.92
C LEU A 130 1.51 0.84 -2.70
N ARG A 131 2.01 1.96 -2.16
CA ARG A 131 3.16 2.69 -2.69
C ARG A 131 4.36 1.76 -2.85
N LEU A 132 4.73 1.06 -1.78
CA LEU A 132 5.86 0.11 -1.80
C LEU A 132 5.67 -0.99 -2.86
N ARG A 133 4.42 -1.44 -3.09
CA ARG A 133 4.11 -2.40 -4.15
C ARG A 133 4.35 -1.81 -5.54
N VAL A 134 3.93 -0.56 -5.79
CA VAL A 134 4.22 0.16 -7.04
C VAL A 134 5.72 0.32 -7.25
N LEU A 135 6.46 0.76 -6.23
CA LEU A 135 7.92 0.89 -6.32
C LEU A 135 8.60 -0.44 -6.68
N ARG A 136 8.02 -1.58 -6.26
CA ARG A 136 8.59 -2.90 -6.55
C ARG A 136 8.35 -3.33 -7.99
N PHE A 137 7.11 -3.28 -8.49
CA PHE A 137 6.82 -3.77 -9.84
C PHE A 137 7.35 -2.86 -10.94
N THR A 138 7.47 -1.55 -10.67
CA THR A 138 8.13 -0.61 -11.58
C THR A 138 9.63 -0.91 -11.72
N ARG A 139 10.30 -1.38 -10.67
CA ARG A 139 11.71 -1.80 -10.76
C ARG A 139 11.91 -3.12 -11.48
N SER A 140 10.88 -3.96 -11.59
CA SER A 140 10.95 -5.27 -12.25
C SER A 140 10.45 -5.25 -13.70
N ASN A 141 10.42 -4.09 -14.35
CA ASN A 141 9.96 -3.91 -15.73
C ASN A 141 8.53 -4.46 -16.00
N ALA A 142 7.63 -4.31 -15.03
CA ALA A 142 6.24 -4.79 -15.18
C ALA A 142 5.37 -3.89 -16.07
N LEU A 143 5.81 -2.66 -16.40
CA LEU A 143 5.12 -1.81 -17.37
C LEU A 143 5.44 -2.27 -18.80
N GLN A 144 4.63 -3.22 -19.27
CA GLN A 144 4.68 -3.71 -20.64
C GLN A 144 3.38 -3.35 -21.36
N TYR A 145 3.50 -2.73 -22.53
CA TYR A 145 2.41 -2.44 -23.43
C TYR A 145 2.82 -2.72 -24.87
N ASN A 146 1.88 -3.21 -25.65
CA ASN A 146 2.03 -3.41 -27.08
C ASN A 146 0.68 -3.18 -27.72
N PHE A 147 0.59 -2.19 -28.62
CA PHE A 147 -0.62 -1.94 -29.38
C PHE A 147 -0.28 -1.48 -30.79
N SER A 148 -1.22 -1.73 -31.70
CA SER A 148 -1.17 -1.22 -33.07
C SER A 148 -2.51 -0.58 -33.40
N VAL A 149 -2.48 0.61 -34.00
CA VAL A 149 -3.67 1.37 -34.37
C VAL A 149 -3.59 1.69 -35.86
N PRO A 150 -4.47 1.10 -36.69
CA PRO A 150 -4.60 1.50 -38.08
C PRO A 150 -5.30 2.86 -38.17
N LEU A 151 -4.78 3.73 -39.03
CA LEU A 151 -5.32 5.05 -39.33
C LEU A 151 -5.61 5.14 -40.83
N PRO A 152 -6.77 4.62 -41.28
CA PRO A 152 -7.10 4.52 -42.70
C PRO A 152 -7.09 5.87 -43.42
N SER A 153 -7.49 6.94 -42.74
CA SER A 153 -7.48 8.31 -43.29
C SER A 153 -6.09 8.82 -43.64
N HIS A 154 -5.03 8.20 -43.10
CA HIS A 154 -3.64 8.57 -43.31
C HIS A 154 -2.82 7.46 -43.99
N ASN A 155 -3.47 6.36 -44.42
CA ASN A 155 -2.82 5.16 -44.98
C ASN A 155 -1.62 4.68 -44.14
N VAL A 156 -1.73 4.77 -42.81
CA VAL A 156 -0.67 4.40 -41.88
C VAL A 156 -1.23 3.55 -40.74
N GLU A 157 -0.45 2.59 -40.27
CA GLU A 157 -0.66 1.88 -39.01
C GLU A 157 0.49 2.21 -38.07
N ILE A 158 0.15 2.61 -36.85
CA ILE A 158 1.11 2.99 -35.81
C ILE A 158 1.14 1.89 -34.77
N SER A 159 2.30 1.26 -34.63
CA SER A 159 2.57 0.28 -33.59
C SER A 159 3.51 0.86 -32.54
N VAL A 160 3.17 0.66 -31.28
CA VAL A 160 3.92 1.18 -30.12
C VAL A 160 4.13 0.02 -29.17
N ASN A 161 5.40 -0.28 -28.88
CA ASN A 161 5.79 -1.39 -28.02
C ASN A 161 6.78 -0.89 -26.95
N SER A 162 6.50 -1.18 -25.68
CA SER A 162 7.47 -0.97 -24.59
C SER A 162 8.60 -1.99 -24.69
N LEU A 163 9.82 -1.56 -24.40
CA LEU A 163 10.98 -2.43 -24.29
C LEU A 163 11.35 -2.63 -22.81
N ASP A 164 11.74 -1.56 -22.15
CA ASP A 164 12.20 -1.56 -20.76
C ASP A 164 11.98 -0.21 -20.08
N ILE A 165 11.85 -0.23 -18.74
CA ILE A 165 11.78 0.99 -17.95
C ILE A 165 13.20 1.46 -17.67
N VAL A 166 13.55 2.62 -18.21
CA VAL A 166 14.86 3.24 -18.02
C VAL A 166 14.98 3.83 -16.62
N ASN A 167 13.93 4.54 -16.19
CA ASN A 167 13.93 5.23 -14.91
C ASN A 167 12.50 5.39 -14.38
N PHE A 168 12.38 5.41 -13.06
CA PHE A 168 11.15 5.74 -12.35
C PHE A 168 11.49 6.54 -11.08
N ASP A 169 10.89 7.73 -10.94
CA ASP A 169 11.12 8.59 -9.78
C ASP A 169 10.36 8.11 -8.54
N THR A 170 11.02 7.23 -7.79
CA THR A 170 10.46 6.65 -6.56
C THR A 170 10.23 7.66 -5.43
N ASN A 171 10.93 8.81 -5.48
CA ASN A 171 10.84 9.84 -4.44
C ASN A 171 9.66 10.77 -4.70
N ALA A 172 9.38 11.08 -5.96
CA ALA A 172 8.23 11.88 -6.35
C ALA A 172 6.91 11.12 -6.17
N PHE A 173 6.88 9.81 -6.43
CA PHE A 173 5.63 9.04 -6.43
C PHE A 173 4.94 9.02 -5.06
N GLN A 174 3.69 9.48 -5.05
CA GLN A 174 2.82 9.56 -3.88
C GLN A 174 1.65 8.59 -4.01
N SER A 175 1.23 8.04 -2.87
CA SER A 175 0.05 7.18 -2.81
C SER A 175 -0.91 7.69 -1.75
N ARG A 176 -2.20 7.71 -2.07
CA ARG A 176 -3.27 8.10 -1.16
C ARG A 176 -4.44 7.13 -1.32
N LEU A 177 -5.01 6.72 -0.20
CA LEU A 177 -6.26 5.99 -0.16
C LEU A 177 -7.31 6.88 0.53
N GLY A 178 -8.52 6.92 0.02
CA GLY A 178 -9.58 7.76 0.55
C GLY A 178 -10.95 7.28 0.14
N VAL A 179 -11.99 7.98 0.61
CA VAL A 179 -13.37 7.71 0.23
C VAL A 179 -13.82 8.84 -0.69
N SER A 180 -14.40 8.51 -1.84
CA SER A 180 -14.96 9.49 -2.78
C SER A 180 -16.26 10.09 -2.26
N SER A 181 -16.76 11.13 -2.93
CA SER A 181 -18.10 11.68 -2.69
C SER A 181 -19.22 10.67 -2.95
N THR A 182 -18.99 9.73 -3.86
CA THR A 182 -19.87 8.58 -4.16
C THR A 182 -19.75 7.45 -3.14
N LYS A 183 -18.99 7.65 -2.06
CA LYS A 183 -18.77 6.68 -0.97
C LYS A 183 -17.94 5.47 -1.38
N GLU A 184 -17.24 5.52 -2.50
CA GLU A 184 -16.38 4.44 -2.95
C GLU A 184 -14.98 4.60 -2.34
N LEU A 185 -14.31 3.48 -2.08
CA LEU A 185 -12.92 3.52 -1.66
C LEU A 185 -12.05 3.76 -2.90
N VAL A 186 -11.26 4.82 -2.92
CA VAL A 186 -10.44 5.20 -4.08
C VAL A 186 -8.98 5.26 -3.68
N TRP A 187 -8.16 4.51 -4.39
CA TRP A 187 -6.71 4.63 -4.35
C TRP A 187 -6.23 5.56 -5.46
N ILE A 188 -5.29 6.44 -5.13
CA ILE A 188 -4.71 7.44 -6.02
C ILE A 188 -3.19 7.30 -5.96
N GLY A 189 -2.58 7.02 -7.11
CA GLY A 189 -1.14 7.19 -7.35
C GLY A 189 -0.92 8.50 -8.09
N SER A 190 -0.14 9.41 -7.51
CA SER A 190 0.15 10.73 -8.11
C SER A 190 1.64 10.98 -8.25
N GLU A 191 2.00 11.95 -9.09
CA GLU A 191 3.40 12.26 -9.42
C GLU A 191 4.13 11.04 -9.98
N PHE A 192 3.43 10.21 -10.77
CA PHE A 192 4.07 9.10 -11.46
C PHE A 192 4.92 9.66 -12.60
N ARG A 193 6.25 9.48 -12.48
CA ARG A 193 7.24 9.93 -13.46
C ARG A 193 8.13 8.76 -13.86
N ALA A 194 8.06 8.37 -15.13
CA ALA A 194 8.80 7.24 -15.65
C ALA A 194 9.33 7.52 -17.07
N ALA A 195 10.50 6.98 -17.37
CA ALA A 195 11.05 6.93 -18.72
C ALA A 195 11.06 5.46 -19.17
N ILE A 196 10.45 5.19 -20.32
CA ILE A 196 10.26 3.84 -20.87
C ILE A 196 10.83 3.84 -22.28
N ASN A 197 11.82 3.01 -22.54
CA ASN A 197 12.29 2.79 -23.91
C ASN A 197 11.14 2.17 -24.71
N THR A 198 10.79 2.81 -25.81
CA THR A 198 9.64 2.44 -26.62
C THR A 198 10.08 2.28 -28.06
N GLN A 199 9.66 1.20 -28.70
CA GLN A 199 9.78 1.02 -30.14
C GLN A 199 8.50 1.52 -30.81
N ILE A 200 8.67 2.47 -31.73
CA ILE A 200 7.61 2.95 -32.61
C ILE A 200 7.85 2.36 -33.99
N GLN A 201 6.81 1.75 -34.56
CA GLN A 201 6.82 1.27 -35.93
C GLN A 201 5.66 1.92 -36.69
N LEU A 202 5.98 2.50 -37.85
CA LEU A 202 5.02 3.02 -38.81
C LEU A 202 4.97 2.08 -39.99
N LYS A 203 3.79 1.54 -40.29
CA LYS A 203 3.51 0.81 -41.52
C LYS A 203 2.70 1.73 -42.44
N MET A 204 3.30 2.21 -43.52
CA MET A 204 2.68 3.15 -44.47
C MET A 204 2.36 2.44 -45.78
N LEU A 205 1.21 2.75 -46.38
CA LEU A 205 0.85 2.26 -47.71
C LEU A 205 1.00 3.41 -48.72
N ILE A 206 2.07 3.38 -49.51
CA ILE A 206 2.37 4.40 -50.55
C ILE A 206 2.38 3.70 -51.91
N GLU A 207 1.55 4.16 -52.85
CA GLU A 207 1.52 3.65 -54.23
C GLU A 207 1.40 2.11 -54.32
N ARG A 208 0.58 1.51 -53.43
CA ARG A 208 0.38 0.05 -53.28
C ARG A 208 1.62 -0.72 -52.80
N ARG A 209 2.66 -0.05 -52.33
CA ARG A 209 3.79 -0.66 -51.62
C ARG A 209 3.67 -0.38 -50.12
N GLU A 210 3.97 -1.41 -49.33
CA GLU A 210 4.10 -1.27 -47.89
C GLU A 210 5.51 -0.80 -47.55
N LEU A 211 5.61 0.28 -46.79
CA LEU A 211 6.84 0.84 -46.27
C LEU A 211 6.82 0.78 -44.75
N PHE A 212 7.96 0.42 -44.16
CA PHE A 212 8.12 0.33 -42.72
C PHE A 212 9.18 1.32 -42.25
N ALA A 213 8.85 2.10 -41.24
CA ALA A 213 9.81 2.89 -40.48
C ALA A 213 9.77 2.44 -39.03
N THR A 214 10.92 2.20 -38.41
CA THR A 214 11.03 1.78 -37.01
C THR A 214 12.03 2.66 -36.30
N GLN A 215 11.68 3.15 -35.11
CA GLN A 215 12.58 3.91 -34.26
C GLN A 215 12.38 3.49 -32.80
N GLN A 216 13.48 3.32 -32.09
CA GLN A 216 13.48 3.21 -30.63
C GLN A 216 13.69 4.60 -30.03
N VAL A 217 12.83 4.97 -29.10
CA VAL A 217 12.77 6.30 -28.52
C VAL A 217 12.37 6.24 -27.04
N PRO A 218 12.96 7.06 -26.16
CA PRO A 218 12.48 7.19 -24.79
C PRO A 218 11.10 7.86 -24.77
N LEU A 219 10.12 7.17 -24.18
CA LEU A 219 8.82 7.72 -23.79
C LEU A 219 8.87 8.17 -22.34
N ARG A 220 8.60 9.44 -22.10
CA ARG A 220 8.51 10.02 -20.77
C ARG A 220 7.07 10.27 -20.38
N LEU A 221 6.70 9.67 -19.26
CA LEU A 221 5.46 9.89 -18.55
C LEU A 221 5.76 10.87 -17.42
N GLU A 222 5.11 12.02 -17.42
CA GLU A 222 5.32 13.06 -16.42
C GLU A 222 4.01 13.39 -15.72
N LYS A 223 4.07 13.53 -14.39
CA LYS A 223 2.93 13.89 -13.51
C LYS A 223 1.67 13.03 -13.75
N VAL A 224 1.84 11.75 -14.09
CA VAL A 224 0.69 10.87 -14.33
C VAL A 224 -0.04 10.62 -13.01
N ARG A 225 -1.37 10.74 -13.04
CA ARG A 225 -2.27 10.46 -11.91
C ARG A 225 -3.16 9.27 -12.25
N ILE A 226 -2.98 8.18 -11.51
CA ILE A 226 -3.72 6.93 -11.64
C ILE A 226 -4.74 6.84 -10.51
N GLU A 227 -5.98 6.52 -10.84
CA GLU A 227 -7.03 6.23 -9.86
C GLU A 227 -7.55 4.80 -10.02
N LEU A 228 -7.63 4.09 -8.91
CA LEU A 228 -8.30 2.80 -8.80
C LEU A 228 -9.51 2.95 -7.90
N VAL A 229 -10.70 2.70 -8.45
CA VAL A 229 -11.96 2.64 -7.70
C VAL A 229 -12.12 1.22 -7.18
N LEU A 230 -12.22 1.10 -5.86
CA LEU A 230 -12.33 -0.16 -5.14
C LEU A 230 -13.78 -0.35 -4.72
N GLY A 231 -14.35 -1.48 -5.12
CA GLY A 231 -15.70 -1.91 -4.80
C GLY A 231 -15.67 -2.92 -3.68
N PRO A 232 -15.86 -2.50 -2.42
CA PRO A 232 -16.02 -3.45 -1.36
C PRO A 232 -17.40 -4.12 -1.44
N GLY A 233 -17.43 -5.41 -1.18
CA GLY A 233 -18.63 -6.23 -1.12
C GLY A 233 -18.49 -7.31 -0.06
N VAL A 234 -19.60 -7.99 0.23
CA VAL A 234 -19.62 -9.12 1.16
C VAL A 234 -20.08 -10.34 0.38
N ASN A 235 -19.31 -11.42 0.46
CA ASN A 235 -19.68 -12.70 -0.14
C ASN A 235 -20.83 -13.36 0.64
N ALA A 236 -21.48 -14.35 0.04
CA ALA A 236 -22.59 -15.08 0.68
C ALA A 236 -22.19 -15.78 1.98
N ASP A 237 -20.91 -16.08 2.14
CA ASP A 237 -20.31 -16.70 3.33
C ASP A 237 -19.88 -15.69 4.41
N GLY A 238 -20.05 -14.38 4.16
CA GLY A 238 -19.69 -13.31 5.10
C GLY A 238 -18.26 -12.78 4.97
N HIS A 239 -17.45 -13.25 4.01
CA HIS A 239 -16.12 -12.66 3.78
C HIS A 239 -16.20 -11.27 3.13
N LEU A 240 -15.33 -10.36 3.57
CA LEU A 240 -15.06 -9.13 2.84
C LEU A 240 -14.40 -9.45 1.49
N ARG A 241 -14.99 -8.96 0.42
CA ARG A 241 -14.39 -8.93 -0.91
C ARG A 241 -14.12 -7.49 -1.29
N THR A 242 -12.98 -7.20 -1.90
CA THR A 242 -12.74 -5.91 -2.51
C THR A 242 -12.24 -6.10 -3.93
N ASP A 243 -13.05 -5.68 -4.89
CA ASP A 243 -12.70 -5.75 -6.31
C ASP A 243 -12.22 -4.39 -6.81
N ILE A 244 -11.39 -4.36 -7.85
CA ILE A 244 -11.14 -3.12 -8.58
C ILE A 244 -12.26 -2.96 -9.61
N LEU A 245 -13.12 -1.97 -9.42
CA LEU A 245 -14.23 -1.68 -10.32
C LEU A 245 -13.78 -0.91 -11.56
N GLN A 246 -12.85 0.03 -11.36
CA GLN A 246 -12.38 0.91 -12.42
C GLN A 246 -10.92 1.29 -12.19
N CYS A 247 -10.15 1.35 -13.27
CA CYS A 247 -8.90 2.06 -13.33
C CYS A 247 -9.00 3.19 -14.35
N ARG A 248 -8.50 4.38 -14.01
CA ARG A 248 -8.43 5.51 -14.94
C ARG A 248 -7.18 6.34 -14.74
N ILE A 249 -6.71 6.93 -15.83
CA ILE A 249 -5.69 7.96 -15.82
C ILE A 249 -6.41 9.31 -15.84
N VAL A 250 -6.27 10.08 -14.76
CA VAL A 250 -6.98 11.36 -14.59
C VAL A 250 -6.24 12.52 -15.23
N SER A 251 -4.92 12.47 -15.18
CA SER A 251 -4.05 13.48 -15.77
C SER A 251 -2.68 12.88 -16.04
N GLY A 252 -1.92 13.50 -16.93
CA GLY A 252 -0.56 13.11 -17.24
C GLY A 252 -0.06 13.80 -18.50
N GLU A 253 1.25 13.95 -18.59
CA GLU A 253 1.94 14.45 -19.77
C GLU A 253 2.75 13.30 -20.39
N LEU A 254 2.79 13.27 -21.72
CA LEU A 254 3.48 12.25 -22.50
C LEU A 254 4.42 12.91 -23.50
N LEU A 255 5.71 12.58 -23.42
CA LEU A 255 6.76 13.20 -24.21
C LEU A 255 7.63 12.11 -24.85
N PHE A 256 7.81 12.17 -26.17
CA PHE A 256 8.81 11.36 -26.86
C PHE A 256 10.07 12.19 -27.10
N GLU A 257 11.23 11.70 -26.67
CA GLU A 257 12.50 12.42 -26.85
C GLU A 257 13.10 12.16 -28.25
N ASN A 258 13.15 13.16 -29.12
CA ASN A 258 13.74 13.05 -30.48
C ASN A 258 13.01 12.07 -31.44
N LEU A 259 11.71 11.88 -31.27
CA LEU A 259 10.91 11.09 -32.22
C LEU A 259 10.99 11.68 -33.64
N PHE A 260 11.49 10.90 -34.58
CA PHE A 260 11.70 11.22 -36.00
C PHE A 260 12.38 12.57 -36.28
N ARG A 261 13.17 13.10 -35.33
CA ARG A 261 13.78 14.43 -35.44
C ARG A 261 14.67 14.58 -36.67
N ASP A 262 15.42 13.53 -37.01
CA ASP A 262 16.38 13.54 -38.13
C ASP A 262 15.77 12.98 -39.43
N ALA A 263 14.49 12.59 -39.41
CA ALA A 263 13.79 12.02 -40.54
C ALA A 263 12.73 13.01 -41.07
N ALA A 264 13.17 13.92 -41.96
CA ALA A 264 12.31 14.98 -42.51
C ALA A 264 10.99 14.46 -43.14
N ASN A 265 11.00 13.25 -43.69
CA ASN A 265 9.80 12.63 -44.29
C ASN A 265 8.85 12.00 -43.26
N LEU A 266 9.30 11.83 -42.00
CA LEU A 266 8.54 11.18 -40.92
C LEU A 266 8.09 12.17 -39.83
N SER A 267 8.64 13.39 -39.81
CA SER A 267 8.30 14.41 -38.82
C SER A 267 6.82 14.80 -38.84
N SER A 268 6.14 14.66 -39.99
CA SER A 268 4.69 14.87 -40.15
C SER A 268 3.83 13.87 -39.36
N TYR A 269 4.37 12.69 -39.03
CA TYR A 269 3.66 11.66 -38.25
C TYR A 269 3.82 11.82 -36.73
N VAL A 270 4.73 12.68 -36.27
CA VAL A 270 4.99 12.89 -34.83
C VAL A 270 3.73 13.28 -34.06
N PRO A 271 2.92 14.27 -34.50
CA PRO A 271 1.68 14.61 -33.79
C PRO A 271 0.68 13.45 -33.73
N LEU A 272 0.64 12.63 -34.78
CA LEU A 272 -0.26 11.48 -34.89
C LEU A 272 0.14 10.38 -33.91
N VAL A 273 1.44 10.06 -33.81
CA VAL A 273 1.97 9.11 -32.82
C VAL A 273 1.68 9.60 -31.40
N HIS A 274 1.89 10.88 -31.11
CA HIS A 274 1.56 11.47 -29.82
C HIS A 274 0.07 11.33 -29.49
N GLN A 275 -0.81 11.69 -30.43
CA GLN A 275 -2.25 11.62 -30.23
C GLN A 275 -2.71 10.18 -29.97
N VAL A 276 -2.26 9.22 -30.78
CA VAL A 276 -2.60 7.79 -30.61
C VAL A 276 -2.08 7.25 -29.28
N THR A 277 -0.85 7.59 -28.90
CA THR A 277 -0.29 7.10 -27.64
C THR A 277 -1.02 7.70 -26.44
N LEU A 278 -1.41 8.98 -26.51
CA LEU A 278 -2.17 9.63 -25.44
C LEU A 278 -3.57 9.01 -25.28
N THR A 279 -4.27 8.69 -26.37
CA THR A 279 -5.59 8.03 -26.28
C THR A 279 -5.49 6.61 -25.73
N LYS A 280 -4.35 5.94 -25.95
CA LYS A 280 -4.06 4.60 -25.43
C LYS A 280 -3.41 4.57 -24.06
N LEU A 281 -3.10 5.72 -23.46
CA LEU A 281 -2.39 5.81 -22.18
C LEU A 281 -3.05 5.00 -21.04
N SER A 282 -4.38 5.04 -20.96
CA SER A 282 -5.11 4.26 -19.95
C SER A 282 -5.01 2.76 -20.20
N GLU A 283 -5.10 2.32 -21.46
CA GLU A 283 -4.95 0.92 -21.85
C GLU A 283 -3.51 0.41 -21.63
N MET A 284 -2.52 1.30 -21.70
CA MET A 284 -1.12 0.95 -21.44
C MET A 284 -0.82 0.75 -19.94
N ILE A 285 -1.33 1.66 -19.09
CA ILE A 285 -0.93 1.71 -17.68
C ILE A 285 -1.87 0.89 -16.79
N CYS A 286 -3.18 0.98 -17.00
CA CYS A 286 -4.15 0.40 -16.07
C CYS A 286 -4.03 -1.12 -15.90
N PRO A 287 -3.84 -1.95 -16.95
CA PRO A 287 -3.74 -3.39 -16.79
C PRO A 287 -2.64 -3.81 -15.80
N VAL A 288 -1.49 -3.13 -15.83
CA VAL A 288 -0.36 -3.40 -14.94
C VAL A 288 -0.72 -3.09 -13.49
N PHE A 289 -1.33 -1.92 -13.24
CA PHE A 289 -1.75 -1.55 -11.88
C PHE A 289 -2.83 -2.47 -11.33
N VAL A 290 -3.81 -2.86 -12.17
CA VAL A 290 -4.86 -3.80 -11.78
C VAL A 290 -4.27 -5.17 -11.45
N ALA A 291 -3.36 -5.69 -12.29
CA ALA A 291 -2.73 -6.99 -12.07
C ALA A 291 -1.84 -7.02 -10.82
N GLU A 292 -1.10 -5.94 -10.56
CA GLU A 292 -0.12 -5.91 -9.46
C GLU A 292 -0.71 -5.49 -8.10
N LEU A 293 -1.74 -4.63 -8.11
CA LEU A 293 -2.37 -4.12 -6.89
C LEU A 293 -3.68 -4.85 -6.54
N GLY A 294 -4.44 -5.33 -7.53
CA GLY A 294 -5.72 -6.01 -7.31
C GLY A 294 -5.64 -7.17 -6.32
N PRO A 295 -4.76 -8.17 -6.54
CA PRO A 295 -4.60 -9.29 -5.61
C PRO A 295 -4.12 -8.86 -4.22
N VAL A 296 -3.35 -7.77 -4.13
CA VAL A 296 -2.85 -7.25 -2.85
C VAL A 296 -3.99 -6.61 -2.05
N VAL A 297 -4.81 -5.79 -2.71
CA VAL A 297 -5.99 -5.17 -2.11
C VAL A 297 -6.98 -6.24 -1.65
N ALA A 298 -7.35 -7.15 -2.55
CA ALA A 298 -8.36 -8.18 -2.30
C ALA A 298 -7.92 -9.18 -1.22
N ASN A 299 -6.70 -9.71 -1.30
CA ASN A 299 -6.33 -10.87 -0.47
C ASN A 299 -5.56 -10.52 0.79
N ARG A 300 -4.90 -9.36 0.86
CA ARG A 300 -4.00 -9.02 1.98
C ARG A 300 -4.46 -7.83 2.81
N LEU A 301 -4.99 -6.79 2.15
CA LEU A 301 -5.29 -5.53 2.83
C LEU A 301 -6.74 -5.45 3.32
N LEU A 302 -7.66 -6.00 2.54
CA LEU A 302 -9.10 -5.94 2.81
C LEU A 302 -9.70 -7.35 2.83
N ASN A 303 -9.00 -8.25 3.51
CA ASN A 303 -9.49 -9.59 3.81
C ASN A 303 -9.76 -9.67 5.32
N SER A 304 -10.89 -10.27 5.70
CA SER A 304 -11.31 -10.44 7.10
C SER A 304 -11.37 -11.93 7.43
N PRO A 305 -10.85 -12.38 8.58
CA PRO A 305 -11.09 -13.74 9.03
C PRO A 305 -12.60 -13.94 9.23
N LEU A 306 -13.16 -15.07 8.80
CA LEU A 306 -14.58 -15.37 9.01
C LEU A 306 -14.87 -15.74 10.46
N SER A 307 -13.95 -16.47 11.08
CA SER A 307 -14.05 -16.85 12.49
C SER A 307 -12.67 -16.99 13.11
N THR A 308 -12.62 -16.94 14.44
CA THR A 308 -11.40 -17.23 15.20
C THR A 308 -11.77 -18.01 16.45
N ALA A 309 -11.10 -19.14 16.68
CA ALA A 309 -11.25 -19.90 17.91
C ALA A 309 -10.61 -19.13 19.07
N LEU A 310 -11.38 -18.92 20.15
CA LEU A 310 -10.85 -18.36 21.40
C LEU A 310 -10.28 -19.48 22.28
N PHE A 311 -10.96 -20.64 22.27
CA PHE A 311 -10.65 -21.88 23.00
C PHE A 311 -11.26 -23.08 22.25
N ASP A 312 -11.02 -24.31 22.71
CA ASP A 312 -11.49 -25.57 22.09
C ASP A 312 -13.02 -25.64 21.84
N HIS A 313 -13.80 -24.85 22.57
CA HIS A 313 -15.27 -24.88 22.51
C HIS A 313 -15.94 -23.53 22.17
N TYR A 314 -15.17 -22.45 21.97
CA TYR A 314 -15.72 -21.12 21.72
C TYR A 314 -15.10 -20.47 20.49
N PHE A 315 -15.94 -20.01 19.57
CA PHE A 315 -15.54 -19.27 18.37
C PHE A 315 -16.19 -17.89 18.32
N LEU A 316 -15.43 -16.91 17.85
CA LEU A 316 -15.98 -15.63 17.41
C LEU A 316 -16.29 -15.72 15.92
N ASN A 317 -17.48 -15.31 15.53
CA ASN A 317 -17.87 -15.14 14.14
C ASN A 317 -17.71 -13.65 13.76
N PHE A 318 -16.81 -13.38 12.81
CA PHE A 318 -16.55 -12.06 12.25
C PHE A 318 -17.16 -11.88 10.87
N GLY A 319 -17.95 -12.85 10.40
CA GLY A 319 -18.69 -12.78 9.15
C GLY A 319 -19.49 -11.49 9.06
N LEU A 320 -19.27 -10.77 7.97
CA LEU A 320 -19.92 -9.50 7.73
C LEU A 320 -21.40 -9.74 7.41
N THR A 321 -22.27 -8.98 8.08
CA THR A 321 -23.69 -8.96 7.75
C THR A 321 -23.88 -8.02 6.55
N SER A 322 -24.67 -8.48 5.58
CA SER A 322 -24.65 -8.09 4.16
C SER A 322 -24.91 -6.61 3.82
N ASN A 323 -25.13 -5.71 4.80
CA ASN A 323 -25.55 -4.33 4.55
C ASN A 323 -24.69 -3.24 5.22
N TYR A 324 -23.72 -3.56 6.08
CA TYR A 324 -23.10 -2.54 6.93
C TYR A 324 -21.71 -2.05 6.50
N PHE A 325 -21.11 -2.64 5.45
CA PHE A 325 -19.73 -2.29 5.09
C PHE A 325 -19.54 -0.82 4.72
N LEU A 326 -20.57 -0.19 4.12
CA LEU A 326 -20.49 1.21 3.67
C LEU A 326 -21.30 2.20 4.50
N GLN A 327 -22.16 1.76 5.43
CA GLN A 327 -23.02 2.69 6.16
C GLN A 327 -22.25 3.47 7.24
N THR A 328 -21.09 2.97 7.71
CA THR A 328 -20.34 3.55 8.84
C THR A 328 -19.04 4.27 8.46
N LEU A 329 -18.68 4.36 7.18
CA LEU A 329 -17.58 5.22 6.71
C LEU A 329 -17.95 6.72 6.68
N ILE A 330 -19.25 7.05 6.70
CA ILE A 330 -19.74 8.37 6.29
C ILE A 330 -20.28 9.21 7.45
N THR A 331 -20.70 8.62 8.57
CA THR A 331 -21.24 9.41 9.68
C THR A 331 -20.20 10.33 10.33
N ILE A 332 -18.90 10.10 10.09
CA ILE A 332 -17.83 10.93 10.69
C ILE A 332 -17.42 12.10 9.79
N TYR A 333 -17.69 12.08 8.48
CA TYR A 333 -17.27 13.19 7.61
C TYR A 333 -18.23 14.37 7.59
N ASN A 334 -19.52 14.16 7.88
CA ASN A 334 -20.50 15.26 7.88
C ASN A 334 -20.56 16.05 9.19
N GLU A 335 -20.09 15.51 10.32
CA GLU A 335 -20.08 16.27 11.59
C GLU A 335 -18.80 17.10 11.82
N VAL A 336 -17.72 16.86 11.07
CA VAL A 336 -16.45 17.59 11.25
C VAL A 336 -16.25 18.73 10.22
N LEU A 337 -17.16 18.87 9.25
CA LEU A 337 -17.17 19.97 8.27
C LEU A 337 -18.28 21.01 8.53
N GLN A 338 -19.02 20.90 9.64
CA GLN A 338 -20.00 21.89 10.11
C GLN A 338 -19.63 22.52 11.48
N LEU A 339 -18.41 22.33 11.95
CA LEU A 339 -17.78 23.07 13.06
C LEU A 339 -16.45 23.63 12.56
#